data_AF-A0A9D6WS75-F1
#
_entry.id   AF-A0A9D6WS75-F1
#
_cell.length_a   1.000
_cell.length_b   1.000
_cell.length_c   1.000
_cell.angle_alpha   90.00
_cell.angle_beta   90.00
_cell.angle_gamma   90.00
#
_symmetry.space_group_name_H-M   'P 1'
#
loop_
_entity.id
_entity.type
_entity.pdbx_description
1 polymer ?
#
loop_
_entity_poly.entity_id
_entity_poly.type
_entity_poly.pdbx_seq_one_letter_code
_entity_poly.pdbx_strand_id
1 'polypeptide(L)'
;MKPGSIVLLILIGFLGLAVTACEAEDVAFLEAMADEWARAHNSNPTNRDGSIDLAGAGNALWNAAGLPGNDSEVTAVIDAKNIVDSIRNADQAAEQAQKALKNGNAQQAVSLLDPVVNERPSDWWLLNHRGVANLEAGNSQLGNQDLQTANGNAKRGQAAEHQRQLLFESIARQRANGELAWCSTYRAMANVYSDLFNSGTGDANLYRSQMEANTQAASQPGVTCR
;
A
#
# COMPACT_ATOMS: atom_id res chain seq x y z
N MET A 1 -30.54 27.97 -6.69
CA MET A 1 -29.56 26.97 -6.22
C MET A 1 -30.32 25.79 -5.66
N LYS A 2 -30.11 24.57 -6.20
CA LYS A 2 -30.83 23.36 -5.76
C LYS A 2 -30.15 22.79 -4.51
N PRO A 3 -30.91 22.34 -3.49
CA PRO A 3 -30.34 21.85 -2.22
C PRO A 3 -29.50 20.56 -2.33
N GLY A 4 -29.55 19.85 -3.46
CA GLY A 4 -28.78 18.61 -3.68
C GLY A 4 -27.27 18.80 -3.90
N SER A 5 -26.81 19.97 -4.34
CA SER A 5 -25.38 20.18 -4.64
C SER A 5 -24.51 20.47 -3.42
N ILE A 6 -25.11 20.78 -2.26
CA ILE A 6 -24.37 21.08 -1.03
C ILE A 6 -23.99 19.78 -0.28
N VAL A 7 -24.80 18.73 -0.38
CA VAL A 7 -24.55 17.44 0.28
C VAL A 7 -23.38 16.68 -0.37
N LEU A 8 -23.25 16.74 -1.70
CA LEU A 8 -22.16 16.09 -2.44
C LEU A 8 -20.79 16.72 -2.17
N LEU A 9 -20.74 18.03 -1.93
CA LEU A 9 -19.50 18.75 -1.58
C LEU A 9 -19.05 18.49 -0.14
N ILE A 10 -19.97 18.17 0.77
CA ILE A 10 -19.64 17.83 2.15
C ILE A 10 -19.05 16.41 2.25
N LEU A 11 -19.52 15.47 1.43
CA LEU A 11 -18.97 14.10 1.38
C LEU A 11 -17.55 14.04 0.79
N ILE A 12 -17.26 14.82 -0.27
CA ILE A 12 -15.92 14.88 -0.88
C ILE A 12 -14.93 15.61 0.05
N GLY A 13 -15.41 16.59 0.84
CA GLY A 13 -14.59 17.30 1.84
C GLY A 13 -14.14 16.44 3.02
N PHE A 14 -14.93 15.43 3.41
CA PHE A 14 -14.59 14.53 4.51
C PHE A 14 -13.63 13.40 4.11
N LEU A 15 -13.63 12.99 2.84
CA LEU A 15 -12.70 11.98 2.30
C LEU A 15 -11.23 12.46 2.22
N GLY A 16 -10.98 13.77 2.30
CA GLY A 16 -9.63 14.35 2.18
C GLY A 16 -8.78 14.33 3.45
N LEU A 17 -9.35 14.07 4.63
CA LEU A 17 -8.69 14.32 5.91
C LEU A 17 -8.40 13.09 6.79
N ALA A 18 -8.84 11.89 6.41
CA ALA A 18 -8.73 10.69 7.26
C ALA A 18 -7.92 9.54 6.63
N VAL A 19 -6.77 9.83 6.01
CA VAL A 19 -5.84 8.78 5.52
C VAL A 19 -4.61 8.73 6.42
N THR A 20 -4.79 8.35 7.69
CA THR A 20 -3.70 7.85 8.54
C THR A 20 -4.28 6.86 9.55
N ALA A 21 -4.02 5.56 9.32
CA ALA A 21 -4.50 4.41 10.08
C ALA A 21 -6.03 4.24 10.08
N CYS A 22 -6.55 3.40 9.18
CA CYS A 22 -7.93 2.96 9.22
C CYS A 22 -8.06 1.99 10.41
N GLU A 23 -8.62 2.46 11.53
CA GLU A 23 -8.89 1.58 12.67
C GLU A 23 -10.04 0.63 12.31
N ALA A 24 -10.16 -0.50 13.02
CA ALA A 24 -11.27 -1.44 12.78
C ALA A 24 -12.65 -0.75 12.91
N GLU A 25 -12.74 0.33 13.70
CA GLU A 25 -13.91 1.20 13.79
C GLU A 25 -14.20 2.01 12.51
N ASP A 26 -13.18 2.46 11.76
CA ASP A 26 -13.38 3.18 10.51
C ASP A 26 -13.88 2.26 9.39
N VAL A 27 -13.38 1.02 9.36
CA VAL A 27 -13.88 -0.02 8.46
C VAL A 27 -15.34 -0.33 8.81
N ALA A 28 -15.66 -0.52 10.10
CA ALA A 28 -17.02 -0.75 10.56
C ALA A 28 -17.96 0.43 10.26
N PHE A 29 -17.46 1.67 10.31
CA PHE A 29 -18.22 2.86 9.92
C PHE A 29 -18.49 2.91 8.42
N LEU A 30 -17.50 2.63 7.58
CA LEU A 30 -17.69 2.57 6.12
C LEU A 30 -18.64 1.43 5.72
N GLU A 31 -18.52 0.27 6.39
CA GLU A 31 -19.46 -0.85 6.25
C GLU A 31 -20.87 -0.44 6.68
N ALA A 32 -21.05 0.19 7.84
CA ALA A 32 -22.34 0.64 8.33
C ALA A 32 -22.98 1.70 7.43
N MET A 33 -22.19 2.63 6.89
CA MET A 33 -22.67 3.66 5.96
C MET A 33 -23.09 3.05 4.61
N ALA A 34 -22.35 2.05 4.12
CA ALA A 34 -22.73 1.29 2.93
C ALA A 34 -24.02 0.48 3.16
N ASP A 35 -24.16 -0.13 4.34
CA ASP A 35 -25.34 -0.91 4.75
C ASP A 35 -26.59 -0.04 4.92
N GLU A 36 -26.44 1.15 5.52
CA GLU A 36 -27.52 2.12 5.71
C GLU A 36 -28.01 2.66 4.38
N TRP A 37 -27.10 3.03 3.48
CA TRP A 37 -27.44 3.45 2.13
C TRP A 37 -28.18 2.32 1.38
N ALA A 38 -27.68 1.09 1.47
CA ALA A 38 -28.30 -0.07 0.81
C ALA A 38 -29.70 -0.38 1.35
N ARG A 39 -29.95 -0.26 2.66
CA ARG A 39 -31.29 -0.43 3.24
C ARG A 39 -32.24 0.70 2.86
N ALA A 40 -31.77 1.95 2.89
CA ALA A 40 -32.57 3.12 2.53
C ALA A 40 -33.04 3.07 1.07
N HIS A 41 -32.31 2.36 0.20
CA HIS A 41 -32.62 2.21 -1.23
C HIS A 41 -33.11 0.80 -1.60
N ASN A 42 -33.49 -0.02 -0.61
CA ASN A 42 -34.05 -1.37 -0.76
C ASN A 42 -33.16 -2.35 -1.56
N SER A 43 -31.85 -2.23 -1.39
CA SER A 43 -30.81 -2.93 -2.14
C SER A 43 -29.81 -3.63 -1.21
N ASN A 44 -30.29 -4.19 -0.08
CA ASN A 44 -29.46 -4.85 0.92
C ASN A 44 -28.76 -6.12 0.35
N PRO A 45 -27.42 -6.16 0.27
CA PRO A 45 -26.68 -7.22 -0.41
C PRO A 45 -26.13 -8.32 0.53
N THR A 46 -26.60 -8.42 1.77
CA THR A 46 -26.02 -9.37 2.75
C THR A 46 -26.81 -10.67 2.85
N ASN A 47 -26.09 -11.79 2.86
CA ASN A 47 -26.65 -13.07 3.29
C ASN A 47 -26.90 -13.06 4.81
N ARG A 48 -27.74 -13.99 5.27
CA ARG A 48 -28.13 -14.11 6.70
C ARG A 48 -26.96 -14.43 7.66
N ASP A 49 -25.78 -14.72 7.12
CA ASP A 49 -24.55 -15.01 7.86
C ASP A 49 -23.55 -13.84 7.89
N GLY A 50 -23.90 -12.67 7.35
CA GLY A 50 -23.05 -11.47 7.36
C GLY A 50 -22.00 -11.43 6.25
N SER A 51 -22.01 -12.38 5.31
CA SER A 51 -21.21 -12.26 4.09
C SER A 51 -21.87 -11.32 3.07
N ILE A 52 -21.04 -10.49 2.42
CA ILE A 52 -21.48 -9.61 1.34
C ILE A 52 -21.71 -10.48 0.10
N ASP A 53 -22.97 -10.67 -0.29
CA ASP A 53 -23.32 -11.28 -1.57
C ASP A 53 -23.17 -10.24 -2.68
N LEU A 54 -21.92 -10.00 -3.11
CA LEU A 54 -21.60 -9.07 -4.20
C LEU A 54 -22.24 -9.49 -5.54
N ALA A 55 -22.52 -10.78 -5.72
CA ALA A 55 -23.24 -11.28 -6.89
C ALA A 55 -24.75 -11.00 -6.79
N GLY A 56 -25.33 -11.12 -5.59
CA GLY A 56 -26.69 -10.70 -5.24
C GLY A 56 -26.89 -9.19 -5.31
N ALA A 57 -25.90 -8.40 -4.89
CA ALA A 57 -25.87 -6.94 -5.04
C ALA A 57 -25.91 -6.53 -6.51
N GLY A 58 -25.06 -7.17 -7.33
CA GLY A 58 -25.02 -6.95 -8.77
C GLY A 58 -26.30 -7.36 -9.49
N ASN A 59 -26.90 -8.50 -9.11
CA ASN A 59 -28.16 -8.99 -9.70
C ASN A 59 -29.40 -8.22 -9.23
N ALA A 60 -29.44 -7.75 -7.99
CA ALA A 60 -30.52 -6.90 -7.49
C ALA A 60 -30.48 -5.52 -8.17
N LEU A 61 -29.28 -4.96 -8.39
CA LEU A 61 -29.10 -3.72 -9.13
C LEU A 61 -29.47 -3.87 -10.62
N TRP A 62 -29.06 -4.97 -11.26
CA TRP A 62 -29.38 -5.26 -12.67
C TRP A 62 -30.87 -5.47 -12.92
N ASN A 63 -31.57 -6.16 -12.02
CA ASN A 63 -33.01 -6.40 -12.14
C ASN A 63 -33.86 -5.18 -11.73
N ALA A 64 -33.37 -4.31 -10.83
CA ALA A 64 -34.05 -3.08 -10.45
C ALA A 64 -33.89 -1.96 -11.50
N ALA A 65 -32.79 -1.96 -12.28
CA ALA A 65 -32.45 -0.83 -13.12
C ALA A 65 -33.09 -0.83 -14.51
N GLY A 66 -33.39 -1.98 -15.13
CA GLY A 66 -34.19 -2.07 -16.36
C GLY A 66 -33.86 -1.12 -17.54
N LEU A 67 -32.69 -0.45 -17.56
CA LEU A 67 -32.42 0.69 -18.45
C LEU A 67 -30.96 0.72 -18.91
N PRO A 68 -30.72 1.02 -20.21
CA PRO A 68 -29.41 1.36 -20.72
C PRO A 68 -29.12 2.86 -20.55
N GLY A 69 -27.94 3.20 -20.00
CA GLY A 69 -27.25 4.47 -20.32
C GLY A 69 -27.13 5.52 -19.21
N ASN A 70 -25.87 5.86 -18.93
CA ASN A 70 -25.37 7.20 -18.53
C ASN A 70 -25.73 7.77 -17.15
N ASP A 71 -26.24 6.96 -16.22
CA ASP A 71 -26.44 7.46 -14.86
C ASP A 71 -25.10 7.60 -14.11
N SER A 72 -24.85 8.81 -13.60
CA SER A 72 -23.66 9.12 -12.78
C SER A 72 -23.60 8.28 -11.51
N GLU A 73 -24.74 7.84 -10.99
CA GLU A 73 -24.81 7.01 -9.78
C GLU A 73 -24.38 5.56 -10.08
N VAL A 74 -24.81 4.99 -11.21
CA VAL A 74 -24.36 3.66 -11.66
C VAL A 74 -22.86 3.66 -11.95
N THR A 75 -22.35 4.73 -12.55
CA THR A 75 -20.92 4.90 -12.81
C THR A 75 -20.13 4.97 -11.49
N ALA A 76 -20.60 5.74 -10.51
CA ALA A 76 -19.95 5.85 -9.20
C ALA A 76 -19.88 4.50 -8.45
N VAL A 77 -20.90 3.66 -8.53
CA VAL A 77 -20.91 2.33 -7.90
C VAL A 77 -19.94 1.37 -8.60
N ILE A 78 -19.90 1.37 -9.93
CA ILE A 78 -18.94 0.57 -10.70
C ILE A 78 -17.50 1.00 -10.38
N ASP A 79 -17.26 2.31 -10.30
CA ASP A 79 -15.95 2.85 -9.95
C ASP A 79 -15.54 2.47 -8.52
N ALA A 80 -16.46 2.55 -7.56
CA ALA A 80 -16.21 2.10 -6.18
C ALA A 80 -15.84 0.62 -6.11
N LYS A 81 -16.57 -0.25 -6.84
CA LYS A 81 -16.24 -1.68 -6.92
C LYS A 81 -14.84 -1.90 -7.52
N ASN A 82 -14.52 -1.21 -8.61
CA ASN A 82 -13.21 -1.34 -9.26
C ASN A 82 -12.07 -0.90 -8.34
N ILE A 83 -12.28 0.14 -7.53
CA ILE A 83 -11.31 0.59 -6.51
C ILE A 83 -11.12 -0.49 -5.44
N VAL A 84 -12.19 -1.07 -4.90
CA VAL A 84 -12.11 -2.12 -3.88
C VAL A 84 -11.39 -3.36 -4.42
N ASP A 85 -11.73 -3.79 -5.64
CA ASP A 85 -11.06 -4.93 -6.29
C ASP A 85 -9.57 -4.63 -6.52
N SER A 86 -9.22 -3.41 -6.95
CA SER A 86 -7.82 -3.00 -7.13
C SER A 86 -7.04 -3.03 -5.81
N ILE A 87 -7.63 -2.55 -4.71
CA ILE A 87 -7.01 -2.60 -3.37
C ILE A 87 -6.81 -4.05 -2.93
N ARG A 88 -7.85 -4.89 -3.06
CA ARG A 88 -7.77 -6.30 -2.68
C ARG A 88 -6.71 -7.06 -3.48
N ASN A 89 -6.60 -6.79 -4.78
CA ASN A 89 -5.59 -7.40 -5.64
C ASN A 89 -4.18 -6.96 -5.22
N ALA A 90 -4.00 -5.67 -4.92
CA ALA A 90 -2.74 -5.11 -4.40
C ALA A 90 -2.31 -5.78 -3.08
N ASP A 91 -3.23 -5.93 -2.13
CA ASP A 91 -2.96 -6.57 -0.84
C ASP A 91 -2.58 -8.04 -1.02
N GLN A 92 -3.35 -8.78 -1.83
CA GLN A 92 -3.06 -10.19 -2.12
C GLN A 92 -1.69 -10.37 -2.79
N ALA A 93 -1.35 -9.51 -3.76
CA ALA A 93 -0.06 -9.52 -4.42
C ALA A 93 1.08 -9.27 -3.42
N ALA A 94 0.94 -8.29 -2.54
CA ALA A 94 1.93 -7.97 -1.52
C ALA A 94 2.11 -9.10 -0.49
N GLU A 95 1.03 -9.74 -0.03
CA GLU A 95 1.11 -10.90 0.85
C GLU A 95 1.85 -12.08 0.19
N GLN A 96 1.54 -12.36 -1.08
CA GLN A 96 2.20 -13.42 -1.84
C GLN A 96 3.68 -13.08 -2.07
N ALA A 97 3.99 -11.82 -2.39
CA ALA A 97 5.36 -11.36 -2.54
C ALA A 97 6.14 -11.48 -1.23
N GLN A 98 5.55 -11.13 -0.08
CA GLN A 98 6.18 -11.30 1.22
C GLN A 98 6.45 -12.79 1.54
N LYS A 99 5.53 -13.69 1.19
CA LYS A 99 5.76 -15.14 1.29
C LYS A 99 6.91 -15.59 0.38
N ALA A 100 6.98 -15.09 -0.84
CA ALA A 100 8.07 -15.38 -1.77
C ALA A 100 9.43 -14.91 -1.23
N LEU A 101 9.52 -13.68 -0.68
CA LEU A 101 10.75 -13.16 -0.05
C LEU A 101 11.20 -14.02 1.14
N LYS A 102 10.27 -14.45 1.99
CA LYS A 102 10.57 -15.36 3.12
C LYS A 102 11.17 -16.69 2.65
N ASN A 103 10.83 -17.14 1.45
CA ASN A 103 11.36 -18.36 0.84
C ASN A 103 12.61 -18.12 -0.03
N GLY A 104 13.16 -16.90 -0.05
CA GLY A 104 14.32 -16.54 -0.89
C GLY A 104 13.99 -16.30 -2.37
N ASN A 105 12.71 -16.28 -2.75
CA ASN A 105 12.27 -16.12 -4.14
C ASN A 105 12.06 -14.64 -4.52
N ALA A 106 13.12 -13.83 -4.48
CA ALA A 106 13.02 -12.39 -4.69
C ALA A 106 12.48 -11.99 -6.08
N GLN A 107 12.90 -12.66 -7.16
CA GLN A 107 12.39 -12.40 -8.50
C GLN A 107 10.89 -12.70 -8.63
N GLN A 108 10.40 -13.75 -7.95
CA GLN A 108 8.98 -14.04 -7.91
C GLN A 108 8.21 -12.94 -7.18
N ALA A 109 8.75 -12.41 -6.08
CA ALA A 109 8.15 -11.30 -5.35
C ALA A 109 8.02 -10.04 -6.24
N VAL A 110 9.05 -9.71 -7.01
CA VAL A 110 8.99 -8.60 -7.99
C VAL A 110 7.89 -8.86 -9.02
N SER A 111 7.83 -10.05 -9.61
CA SER A 111 6.81 -10.40 -10.61
C SER A 111 5.38 -10.33 -10.09
N LEU A 112 5.16 -10.59 -8.79
CA LEU A 112 3.85 -10.48 -8.15
C LEU A 112 3.44 -9.01 -7.94
N LEU A 113 4.40 -8.14 -7.62
CA LEU A 113 4.17 -6.72 -7.31
C LEU A 113 4.10 -5.83 -8.54
N ASP A 114 4.77 -6.18 -9.63
CA ASP A 114 4.79 -5.39 -10.86
C ASP A 114 3.41 -4.99 -11.41
N PRO A 115 2.44 -5.91 -11.61
CA PRO A 115 1.14 -5.52 -12.15
C PRO A 115 0.41 -4.51 -11.26
N VAL A 116 0.42 -4.72 -9.94
CA VAL A 116 -0.32 -3.86 -9.00
C VAL A 116 0.36 -2.49 -8.79
N VAL A 117 1.69 -2.41 -8.92
CA VAL A 117 2.40 -1.13 -8.97
C VAL A 117 2.15 -0.39 -10.28
N ASN A 118 2.06 -1.09 -11.41
CA ASN A 118 1.75 -0.46 -12.70
C ASN A 118 0.32 0.10 -12.73
N GLU A 119 -0.63 -0.57 -12.07
CA GLU A 119 -1.99 -0.06 -11.88
C GLU A 119 -2.03 1.12 -10.90
N ARG A 120 -1.12 1.16 -9.92
CA ARG A 120 -1.10 2.13 -8.83
C ARG A 120 0.29 2.77 -8.66
N PRO A 121 0.79 3.51 -9.66
CA PRO A 121 2.20 3.94 -9.70
C PRO A 121 2.57 4.97 -8.63
N SER A 122 1.57 5.59 -7.98
CA SER A 122 1.78 6.54 -6.87
C SER A 122 1.63 5.91 -5.49
N ASP A 123 1.29 4.61 -5.40
CA ASP A 123 1.06 3.93 -4.13
C ASP A 123 2.41 3.65 -3.44
N TRP A 124 2.76 4.53 -2.50
CA TRP A 124 4.04 4.48 -1.80
C TRP A 124 4.24 3.17 -1.03
N TRP A 125 3.16 2.52 -0.59
CA TRP A 125 3.25 1.26 0.16
C TRP A 125 3.66 0.12 -0.76
N LEU A 126 3.05 0.00 -1.94
CA LEU A 126 3.43 -0.99 -2.95
C LEU A 126 4.85 -0.73 -3.50
N LEU A 127 5.19 0.53 -3.74
CA LEU A 127 6.54 0.93 -4.14
C LEU A 127 7.59 0.53 -3.09
N ASN A 128 7.28 0.62 -1.80
CA ASN A 128 8.19 0.16 -0.75
C ASN A 128 8.43 -1.35 -0.79
N HIS A 129 7.37 -2.15 -0.93
CA HIS A 129 7.49 -3.60 -1.04
C HIS A 129 8.26 -4.00 -2.30
N ARG A 130 7.94 -3.40 -3.45
CA ARG A 130 8.64 -3.71 -4.71
C ARG A 130 10.09 -3.24 -4.66
N GLY A 131 10.34 -2.08 -4.06
CA GLY A 131 11.69 -1.56 -3.85
C GLY A 131 12.58 -2.55 -3.11
N VAL A 132 12.11 -3.08 -1.97
CA VAL A 132 12.84 -4.10 -1.20
C VAL A 132 12.98 -5.41 -1.97
N ALA A 133 11.93 -5.87 -2.65
CA ALA A 133 12.01 -7.07 -3.48
C ALA A 133 13.05 -6.94 -4.61
N ASN A 134 13.13 -5.77 -5.25
CA ASN A 134 14.13 -5.46 -6.27
C ASN A 134 15.55 -5.44 -5.68
N LEU A 135 15.75 -4.88 -4.48
CA LEU A 135 17.05 -4.94 -3.81
C LEU A 135 17.48 -6.38 -3.52
N GLU A 136 16.58 -7.22 -2.99
CA GLU A 136 16.86 -8.64 -2.73
C GLU A 136 17.12 -9.43 -4.03
N ALA A 137 16.45 -9.06 -5.12
CA ALA A 137 16.66 -9.64 -6.44
C ALA A 137 17.96 -9.17 -7.13
N GLY A 138 18.73 -8.26 -6.52
CA GLY A 138 19.94 -7.68 -7.08
C GLY A 138 19.71 -6.51 -8.05
N ASN A 139 18.46 -6.08 -8.25
CA ASN A 139 18.07 -4.96 -9.11
C ASN A 139 18.21 -3.62 -8.36
N SER A 140 19.42 -3.30 -7.90
CA SER A 140 19.69 -2.16 -7.01
C SER A 140 19.19 -0.81 -7.55
N GLN A 141 19.28 -0.57 -8.86
CA GLN A 141 18.80 0.68 -9.47
C GLN A 141 17.28 0.82 -9.36
N LEU A 142 16.52 -0.21 -9.75
CA LEU A 142 15.05 -0.19 -9.67
C LEU A 142 14.58 -0.13 -8.22
N GLY A 143 15.24 -0.90 -7.32
CA GLY A 143 14.91 -0.88 -5.91
C GLY A 143 15.06 0.50 -5.27
N ASN A 144 16.16 1.19 -5.54
CA ASN A 144 16.38 2.54 -5.04
C ASN A 144 15.41 3.57 -5.65
N GLN A 145 15.09 3.43 -6.94
CA GLN A 145 14.12 4.30 -7.61
C GLN A 145 12.73 4.18 -7.00
N ASP A 146 12.27 2.95 -6.72
CA ASP A 146 10.97 2.69 -6.10
C ASP A 146 10.90 3.29 -4.68
N LEU A 147 11.94 3.06 -3.86
CA LEU A 147 12.00 3.60 -2.50
C LEU A 147 12.04 5.14 -2.49
N GLN A 148 12.80 5.75 -3.40
CA GLN A 148 12.83 7.20 -3.54
C GLN A 148 11.45 7.76 -3.95
N THR A 149 10.79 7.10 -4.92
CA THR A 149 9.46 7.49 -5.39
C THR A 149 8.42 7.35 -4.27
N ALA A 150 8.49 6.28 -3.47
CA ALA A 150 7.62 6.09 -2.32
C ALA A 150 7.77 7.23 -1.29
N ASN A 151 9.00 7.65 -0.97
CA ASN A 151 9.24 8.78 -0.07
C ASN A 151 8.69 10.10 -0.62
N GLY A 152 8.79 10.31 -1.95
CA GLY A 152 8.18 11.48 -2.61
C GLY A 152 6.65 11.50 -2.56
N ASN A 153 6.01 10.33 -2.53
CA ASN A 153 4.55 10.19 -2.59
C ASN A 153 3.88 10.14 -1.21
N ALA A 154 4.62 9.91 -0.13
CA ALA A 154 4.07 9.79 1.21
C ALA A 154 4.06 11.12 1.99
N LYS A 155 3.12 11.24 2.92
CA LYS A 155 3.12 12.35 3.89
C LYS A 155 4.18 12.10 4.96
N ARG A 156 4.95 13.15 5.30
CA ARG A 156 5.78 13.30 6.52
C ARG A 156 6.37 11.99 7.09
N GLY A 157 7.37 11.42 6.41
CA GLY A 157 8.19 10.32 6.96
C GLY A 157 7.48 8.96 7.12
N GLN A 158 6.20 8.83 6.77
CA GLN A 158 5.45 7.56 6.87
C GLN A 158 6.05 6.46 5.98
N ALA A 159 6.37 6.80 4.73
CA ALA A 159 7.08 5.86 3.85
C ALA A 159 8.43 5.50 4.43
N ALA A 160 9.20 6.46 4.94
CA ALA A 160 10.53 6.22 5.48
C ALA A 160 10.49 5.25 6.69
N GLU A 161 9.55 5.39 7.62
CA GLU A 161 9.42 4.42 8.73
C GLU A 161 9.03 3.02 8.24
N HIS A 162 8.11 2.91 7.28
CA HIS A 162 7.73 1.62 6.68
C HIS A 162 8.91 0.98 5.92
N GLN A 163 9.64 1.78 5.15
CA GLN A 163 10.87 1.37 4.45
C GLN A 163 11.90 0.84 5.44
N ARG A 164 12.11 1.54 6.56
CA ARG A 164 13.04 1.14 7.62
C ARG A 164 12.70 -0.27 8.11
N GLN A 165 11.43 -0.54 8.38
CA GLN A 165 11.00 -1.88 8.81
C GLN A 165 11.28 -2.93 7.73
N LEU A 166 10.86 -2.70 6.49
CA LEU A 166 11.02 -3.68 5.41
C LEU A 166 12.49 -3.97 5.09
N LEU A 167 13.35 -2.95 5.09
CA LEU A 167 14.80 -3.11 4.87
C LEU A 167 15.47 -3.84 6.03
N PHE A 168 14.99 -3.65 7.26
CA PHE A 168 15.51 -4.38 8.42
C PHE A 168 15.14 -5.86 8.33
N GLU A 169 13.88 -6.15 8.00
CA GLU A 169 13.43 -7.52 7.74
C GLU A 169 14.16 -8.13 6.54
N SER A 170 14.48 -7.35 5.51
CA SER A 170 15.26 -7.80 4.35
C SER A 170 16.65 -8.28 4.75
N ILE A 171 17.39 -7.49 5.52
CA ILE A 171 18.72 -7.88 6.03
C ILE A 171 18.60 -9.16 6.88
N ALA A 172 17.57 -9.25 7.72
CA ALA A 172 17.34 -10.43 8.55
C ALA A 172 17.03 -11.68 7.70
N ARG A 173 16.20 -11.57 6.66
CA ARG A 173 15.88 -12.66 5.73
C ARG A 173 17.11 -13.16 4.98
N GLN A 174 17.89 -12.24 4.40
CA GLN A 174 19.12 -12.59 3.67
C GLN A 174 20.08 -13.40 4.57
N ARG A 175 20.30 -12.94 5.80
CA ARG A 175 21.11 -13.67 6.79
C ARG A 175 20.53 -15.03 7.16
N ALA A 176 19.22 -15.13 7.34
CA ALA A 176 18.55 -16.39 7.66
C ALA A 176 18.67 -17.43 6.53
N ASN A 177 18.76 -16.99 5.28
CA ASN A 177 18.99 -17.83 4.11
C ASN A 177 20.49 -18.17 3.89
N GLY A 178 21.38 -17.73 4.77
CA GLY A 178 22.83 -17.91 4.62
C GLY A 178 23.45 -17.00 3.57
N GLU A 179 22.72 -15.98 3.11
CA GLU A 179 23.20 -14.99 2.16
C GLU A 179 23.86 -13.82 2.89
N LEU A 180 24.87 -13.23 2.24
CA LEU A 180 25.44 -11.98 2.69
C LEU A 180 24.51 -10.83 2.31
N ALA A 181 24.25 -9.93 3.26
CA ALA A 181 23.39 -8.80 3.00
C ALA A 181 23.95 -7.90 1.87
N TRP A 182 23.07 -7.42 0.98
CA TRP A 182 23.47 -6.55 -0.12
C TRP A 182 23.91 -5.18 0.37
N CYS A 183 24.98 -4.64 -0.21
CA CYS A 183 25.45 -3.28 0.07
C CYS A 183 24.38 -2.24 -0.28
N SER A 184 23.58 -2.49 -1.32
CA SER A 184 22.47 -1.64 -1.72
C SER A 184 21.38 -1.58 -0.66
N THR A 185 21.07 -2.68 0.03
CA THR A 185 20.13 -2.69 1.16
C THR A 185 20.63 -1.83 2.32
N TYR A 186 21.92 -1.90 2.66
CA TYR A 186 22.50 -1.02 3.70
C TYR A 186 22.51 0.45 3.30
N ARG A 187 22.83 0.77 2.03
CA ARG A 187 22.77 2.16 1.53
C ARG A 187 21.35 2.69 1.54
N ALA A 188 20.37 1.89 1.11
CA ALA A 188 18.96 2.25 1.20
C ALA A 188 18.55 2.53 2.66
N MET A 189 18.99 1.69 3.60
CA MET A 189 18.75 1.91 5.03
C MET A 189 19.37 3.22 5.53
N ALA A 190 20.61 3.53 5.12
CA ALA A 190 21.25 4.80 5.48
C ALA A 190 20.47 6.01 4.94
N ASN A 191 19.99 5.94 3.70
CA ASN A 191 19.16 6.99 3.11
C ASN A 191 17.85 7.17 3.87
N VAL A 192 17.19 6.07 4.26
CA VAL A 192 15.97 6.12 5.09
C VAL A 192 16.21 6.84 6.42
N TYR A 193 17.32 6.53 7.11
CA TYR A 193 17.66 7.23 8.34
C TYR A 193 18.04 8.71 8.11
N SER A 194 18.62 9.05 6.96
CA SER A 194 18.84 10.45 6.57
C SER A 194 17.51 11.19 6.37
N ASP A 195 16.54 10.57 5.70
CA ASP A 195 15.20 11.13 5.48
C ASP A 195 14.46 11.33 6.81
N LEU A 196 14.53 10.36 7.73
CA LEU A 196 13.96 10.46 9.08
C LEU A 196 14.65 11.51 9.95
N PHE A 197 15.96 11.70 9.78
CA PHE A 197 16.68 12.79 10.44
C PHE A 197 16.23 14.16 9.92
N ASN A 198 16.10 14.30 8.60
CA ASN A 198 15.73 15.56 7.95
C ASN A 198 14.25 15.92 8.10
N SER A 199 13.37 14.94 8.34
CA SER A 199 11.94 15.19 8.59
C SER A 199 11.69 15.89 9.93
N GLY A 200 12.68 15.91 10.84
CA GLY A 200 12.53 16.47 12.19
C GLY A 200 11.59 15.68 13.10
N THR A 201 11.19 14.46 12.69
CA THR A 201 10.46 13.53 13.54
C THR A 201 11.45 12.71 14.37
N GLY A 202 11.06 12.21 15.54
CA GLY A 202 11.84 11.23 16.29
C GLY A 202 13.15 11.72 16.94
N ASP A 203 14.04 10.77 17.25
CA ASP A 203 15.32 11.04 17.90
C ASP A 203 16.44 11.26 16.87
N ALA A 204 16.81 12.52 16.69
CA ALA A 204 17.83 12.95 15.74
C ALA A 204 19.21 12.31 15.98
N ASN A 205 19.57 12.01 17.24
CA ASN A 205 20.85 11.38 17.56
C ASN A 205 20.82 9.90 17.18
N LEU A 206 19.71 9.22 17.46
CA LEU A 206 19.49 7.85 17.02
C LEU A 206 19.59 7.74 15.49
N TYR A 207 18.87 8.58 14.76
CA TYR A 207 18.85 8.50 13.29
C TYR A 207 20.21 8.82 12.67
N ARG A 208 20.94 9.81 13.18
CA ARG A 208 22.32 10.08 12.74
C ARG A 208 23.23 8.87 12.98
N SER A 209 23.20 8.31 14.19
CA SER A 209 24.02 7.15 14.55
C SER A 209 23.71 5.95 13.65
N GLN A 210 22.43 5.69 13.37
CA GLN A 210 22.02 4.60 12.49
C GLN A 210 22.39 4.85 11.03
N MET A 211 22.28 6.07 10.53
CA MET A 211 22.74 6.45 9.19
C MET A 211 24.24 6.17 9.03
N GLU A 212 25.06 6.59 9.99
CA GLU A 212 26.51 6.36 9.99
C GLU A 212 26.85 4.86 10.07
N ALA A 213 26.18 4.11 10.96
CA ALA A 213 26.37 2.68 11.11
C ALA A 213 26.04 1.91 9.82
N ASN A 214 24.93 2.25 9.15
CA ASN A 214 24.54 1.61 7.89
C ASN A 214 25.48 2.00 6.73
N THR A 215 25.97 3.24 6.71
CA THR A 215 26.98 3.69 5.74
C THR A 215 28.27 2.89 5.89
N GLN A 216 28.73 2.68 7.13
CA GLN A 216 29.91 1.86 7.41
C GLN A 216 29.66 0.40 7.04
N ALA A 217 28.51 -0.18 7.43
CA ALA A 217 28.15 -1.57 7.13
C ALA A 217 28.16 -1.86 5.62
N ALA A 218 27.71 -0.92 4.79
CA ALA A 218 27.73 -1.04 3.32
C ALA A 218 29.15 -1.14 2.72
N SER A 219 30.20 -0.88 3.51
CA SER A 219 31.61 -0.93 3.09
C SER A 219 32.43 -2.05 3.74
N GLN A 220 31.83 -2.85 4.63
CA GLN A 220 32.54 -3.89 5.38
C GLN A 220 32.83 -5.15 4.54
N PRO A 221 33.88 -5.91 4.86
CA PRO A 221 34.02 -7.29 4.38
C PRO A 221 32.82 -8.13 4.87
N GLY A 222 32.14 -8.85 3.98
CA GLY A 222 30.95 -9.65 4.33
C GLY A 222 29.61 -9.05 3.90
N VAL A 223 29.62 -8.01 3.05
CA VAL A 223 28.45 -7.58 2.28
C VAL A 223 28.66 -7.79 0.78
N THR A 224 27.58 -8.04 0.06
CA THR A 224 27.64 -8.27 -1.39
C THR A 224 27.40 -6.95 -2.12
N CYS A 225 28.43 -6.40 -2.76
CA CYS A 225 28.34 -5.21 -3.60
C CYS A 225 28.43 -5.66 -5.07
N ARG A 226 27.32 -5.60 -5.81
CA ARG A 226 27.29 -5.73 -7.27
C ARG A 226 26.56 -4.55 -7.86
#